data_AF-A0A0F9BN25-F1
#
_entry.id   AF-A0A0F9BN25-F1
#
_cell.length_a   1.000
_cell.length_b   1.000
_cell.length_c   1.000
_cell.angle_alpha   90.00
_cell.angle_beta   90.00
_cell.angle_gamma   90.00
#
_symmetry.space_group_name_H-M   'P 1'
#
loop_
_entity.id
_entity.type
_entity.pdbx_description
1 polymer ?
#
loop_
_entity_poly.entity_id
_entity_poly.type
_entity_poly.pdbx_seq_one_letter_code
_entity_poly.pdbx_strand_id
1 'polypeptide(L)'
;PEPLRPRRGPLMPPQFLVIGHIVQDLTPDERAAAWRLGGTTSYAALLATRLGLDTAVLTAAAADLSLEEALPGAEIVSVSSPRSTQIRNLYTTRGRVQYIPQRAADIGPSSLPADWRNAEIVLLGPVTGEVDAALAACFPQALIGVSTQGWLRRIGPDGRVRPLPPDSWQAEPVLRPAHIVFVSDEDLPSSHAKPVLDEWSRHVDVLVYTRGEHGAQICHRGVSSCGKVCGIQLCQSCLGAYRSSSRSVITLTRC
;
A
#
# COMPACT_ATOMS: atom_id res chain seq x y z
N PRO A 1 -18.30 24.91 -25.47
CA PRO A 1 -18.72 24.94 -24.05
C PRO A 1 -18.18 23.69 -23.33
N GLU A 2 -17.04 23.86 -22.66
CA GLU A 2 -16.48 22.84 -21.77
C GLU A 2 -17.39 22.70 -20.54
N PRO A 3 -17.77 21.48 -20.12
CA PRO A 3 -18.64 21.32 -18.96
C PRO A 3 -17.89 21.79 -17.71
N LEU A 4 -18.47 22.80 -17.04
CA LEU A 4 -18.05 23.28 -15.73
C LEU A 4 -17.98 22.10 -14.76
N ARG A 5 -16.76 21.69 -14.39
CA ARG A 5 -16.53 20.79 -13.26
C ARG A 5 -17.15 21.41 -12.01
N PRO A 6 -17.96 20.67 -11.22
CA PRO A 6 -18.45 21.19 -9.95
C PRO A 6 -17.26 21.57 -9.07
N ARG A 7 -17.25 22.81 -8.59
CA ARG A 7 -16.31 23.24 -7.55
C ARG A 7 -16.62 22.41 -6.30
N ARG A 8 -15.82 21.37 -6.05
CA ARG A 8 -15.79 20.68 -4.75
C ARG A 8 -15.50 21.77 -3.70
N GLY A 9 -16.23 21.76 -2.58
CA GLY A 9 -15.93 22.62 -1.43
C GLY A 9 -14.49 22.41 -0.95
N PRO A 10 -13.97 23.25 -0.04
CA PRO A 10 -12.65 23.03 0.54
C PRO A 10 -12.61 21.61 1.12
N LEU A 11 -11.59 20.84 0.76
CA LEU A 11 -11.41 19.52 1.34
C LEU A 11 -10.98 19.72 2.78
N MET A 12 -11.43 18.88 3.70
CA MET A 12 -10.90 18.88 5.07
C MET A 12 -9.66 17.97 5.11
N PRO A 13 -8.70 18.22 6.02
CA PRO A 13 -7.61 17.28 6.22
C PRO A 13 -8.18 15.95 6.74
N PRO A 14 -7.91 14.82 6.06
CA PRO A 14 -8.41 13.52 6.48
C PRO A 14 -7.68 13.02 7.72
N GLN A 15 -8.34 12.19 8.53
CA GLN A 15 -7.68 11.51 9.64
C GLN A 15 -6.69 10.44 9.13
N PHE A 16 -7.05 9.74 8.06
CA PHE A 16 -6.21 8.72 7.45
C PHE A 16 -6.10 8.94 5.93
N LEU A 17 -4.89 9.21 5.45
CA LEU A 17 -4.58 9.30 4.03
C LEU A 17 -3.73 8.11 3.60
N VAL A 18 -4.13 7.42 2.53
CA VAL A 18 -3.28 6.42 1.87
C VAL A 18 -2.94 6.82 0.44
N ILE A 19 -1.68 6.64 0.07
CA ILE A 19 -1.12 7.06 -1.23
C ILE A 19 -0.49 5.86 -1.92
N GLY A 20 -0.95 5.55 -3.13
CA GLY A 20 -0.47 4.44 -3.95
C GLY A 20 -1.54 3.96 -4.91
N HIS A 21 -1.19 3.10 -5.86
CA HIS A 21 -2.16 2.58 -6.81
C HIS A 21 -3.20 1.68 -6.15
N ILE A 22 -4.45 1.92 -6.52
CA ILE A 22 -5.46 0.87 -6.55
C ILE A 22 -5.11 -0.09 -7.70
N VAL A 23 -5.21 -1.38 -7.43
CA VAL A 23 -4.81 -2.41 -8.37
C VAL A 23 -5.99 -3.28 -8.75
N GLN A 24 -6.11 -3.57 -10.04
CA GLN A 24 -6.95 -4.63 -10.57
C GLN A 24 -6.16 -5.95 -10.53
N ASP A 25 -6.37 -6.76 -9.49
CA ASP A 25 -5.81 -8.11 -9.40
C ASP A 25 -6.58 -9.02 -10.38
N LEU A 26 -5.97 -9.31 -11.53
CA LEU A 26 -6.58 -10.11 -12.59
C LEU A 26 -6.82 -11.54 -12.11
N THR A 27 -8.04 -12.04 -12.30
CA THR A 27 -8.36 -13.42 -11.97
C THR A 27 -7.84 -14.35 -13.07
N PRO A 28 -7.50 -15.61 -12.73
CA PRO A 28 -7.06 -16.60 -13.74
C PRO A 28 -8.17 -17.04 -14.70
N ASP A 29 -9.43 -16.69 -14.43
CA ASP A 29 -10.56 -17.08 -15.26
C ASP A 29 -10.65 -16.14 -16.46
N GLU A 30 -10.21 -16.62 -17.63
CA GLU A 30 -10.17 -15.85 -18.87
C GLU A 30 -11.57 -15.65 -19.49
N ARG A 31 -12.61 -16.32 -18.97
CA ARG A 31 -13.97 -16.32 -19.57
C ARG A 31 -14.79 -15.08 -19.25
N ALA A 32 -14.37 -14.29 -18.27
CA ALA A 32 -14.85 -12.94 -18.04
C ALA A 32 -13.62 -12.09 -17.72
N ALA A 33 -13.56 -10.84 -18.19
CA ALA A 33 -12.53 -9.87 -17.80
C ALA A 33 -12.73 -9.46 -16.32
N ALA A 34 -12.62 -10.43 -15.42
CA ALA A 34 -12.90 -10.30 -14.01
C ALA A 34 -11.59 -10.02 -13.28
N TRP A 35 -11.59 -8.92 -12.54
CA TRP A 35 -10.53 -8.53 -11.64
C TRP A 35 -11.11 -8.39 -10.24
N ARG A 36 -10.24 -8.50 -9.23
CA ARG A 36 -10.56 -8.18 -7.84
C ARG A 36 -9.82 -6.93 -7.43
N LEU A 37 -10.42 -6.15 -6.55
CA LEU A 37 -9.77 -5.00 -5.98
C LEU A 37 -8.56 -5.46 -5.15
N GLY A 38 -7.40 -4.86 -5.41
CA GLY A 38 -6.14 -5.17 -4.75
C GLY A 38 -5.27 -3.93 -4.55
N GLY A 39 -4.04 -4.18 -4.13
CA GLY A 39 -3.08 -3.13 -3.77
C GLY A 39 -3.20 -2.67 -2.32
N THR A 40 -2.07 -2.26 -1.75
CA THR A 40 -1.98 -1.80 -0.35
C THR A 40 -2.98 -0.67 -0.06
N THR A 41 -3.13 0.27 -1.00
CA THR A 41 -4.07 1.38 -0.93
C THR A 41 -5.50 0.93 -0.65
N SER A 42 -6.00 -0.04 -1.42
CA SER A 42 -7.39 -0.48 -1.27
C SER A 42 -7.65 -1.16 0.06
N TYR A 43 -6.76 -2.05 0.50
CA TYR A 43 -6.94 -2.73 1.79
C TYR A 43 -6.86 -1.76 2.98
N ALA A 44 -5.90 -0.83 2.95
CA ALA A 44 -5.74 0.14 4.02
C ALA A 44 -6.92 1.12 4.09
N ALA A 45 -7.37 1.65 2.95
CA ALA A 45 -8.51 2.57 2.90
C ALA A 45 -9.80 1.89 3.40
N LEU A 46 -10.09 0.69 2.92
CA LEU A 46 -11.28 -0.05 3.34
C LEU A 46 -11.24 -0.43 4.82
N LEU A 47 -10.06 -0.71 5.37
CA LEU A 47 -9.93 -0.98 6.81
C LEU A 47 -10.16 0.30 7.63
N ALA A 48 -9.47 1.39 7.30
CA ALA A 48 -9.59 2.67 8.01
C ALA A 48 -11.03 3.19 8.01
N THR A 49 -11.69 3.12 6.85
CA THR A 49 -13.11 3.50 6.71
C THR A 49 -14.01 2.64 7.60
N ARG A 50 -13.78 1.31 7.65
CA ARG A 50 -14.56 0.41 8.53
C ARG A 50 -14.28 0.62 10.02
N LEU A 51 -13.14 1.19 10.38
CA LEU A 51 -12.82 1.61 11.74
C LEU A 51 -13.44 2.98 12.09
N GLY A 52 -14.14 3.62 11.15
CA GLY A 52 -14.81 4.91 11.35
C GLY A 52 -13.90 6.12 11.21
N LEU A 53 -12.71 5.96 10.63
CA LEU A 53 -11.81 7.08 10.35
C LEU A 53 -12.26 7.83 9.09
N ASP A 54 -12.16 9.15 9.13
CA ASP A 54 -12.23 9.97 7.93
C ASP A 54 -11.05 9.63 7.00
N THR A 55 -11.35 8.94 5.90
CA THR A 55 -10.38 8.25 5.07
C THR A 55 -10.30 8.86 3.69
N ALA A 56 -9.09 9.23 3.28
CA ALA A 56 -8.80 9.72 1.94
C ALA A 56 -7.80 8.83 1.20
N VAL A 57 -7.90 8.85 -0.14
CA VAL A 57 -7.09 8.06 -1.06
C VAL A 57 -6.55 8.96 -2.16
N LEU A 58 -5.22 9.01 -2.28
CA LEU A 58 -4.53 9.55 -3.46
C LEU A 58 -4.02 8.39 -4.31
N THR A 59 -4.62 8.19 -5.48
CA THR A 59 -4.30 7.09 -6.40
C THR A 59 -4.07 7.61 -7.83
N ALA A 60 -3.76 6.71 -8.76
CA ALA A 60 -3.84 6.94 -10.20
C ALA A 60 -4.62 5.80 -10.84
N ALA A 61 -5.55 6.12 -11.74
CA ALA A 61 -6.39 5.14 -12.40
C ALA A 61 -6.93 5.66 -13.74
N ALA A 62 -7.39 4.76 -14.59
CA ALA A 62 -8.16 5.11 -15.77
C ALA A 62 -9.58 5.58 -15.39
N ALA A 63 -10.15 6.44 -16.24
CA ALA A 63 -11.45 7.05 -16.00
C ALA A 63 -12.64 6.08 -16.04
N ASP A 64 -12.44 4.88 -16.57
CA ASP A 64 -13.42 3.79 -16.64
C ASP A 64 -13.49 2.94 -15.37
N LEU A 65 -12.58 3.16 -14.41
CA LEU A 65 -12.63 2.52 -13.10
C LEU A 65 -13.51 3.33 -12.14
N SER A 66 -14.66 2.78 -11.74
CA SER A 66 -15.53 3.35 -10.71
C SER A 66 -14.85 3.29 -9.33
N LEU A 67 -14.08 4.33 -8.98
CA LEU A 67 -13.30 4.37 -7.74
C LEU A 67 -14.18 4.44 -6.49
N GLU A 68 -15.28 5.17 -6.55
CA GLU A 68 -16.23 5.34 -5.46
C GLU A 68 -16.95 4.02 -5.14
N GLU A 69 -17.23 3.19 -6.15
CA GLU A 69 -17.77 1.85 -5.96
C GLU A 69 -16.72 0.89 -5.39
N ALA A 70 -15.46 1.04 -5.81
CA ALA A 70 -14.35 0.22 -5.31
C ALA A 70 -14.01 0.53 -3.84
N LEU A 71 -14.05 1.80 -3.44
CA LEU A 71 -13.69 2.29 -2.11
C LEU A 71 -14.83 3.13 -1.51
N PRO A 72 -15.97 2.50 -1.18
CA PRO A 72 -17.11 3.20 -0.64
C PRO A 72 -16.77 3.86 0.70
N GLY A 73 -17.13 5.13 0.83
CA GLY A 73 -16.93 5.92 2.06
C GLY A 73 -15.57 6.61 2.18
N ALA A 74 -14.64 6.39 1.24
CA ALA A 74 -13.39 7.13 1.18
C ALA A 74 -13.51 8.38 0.28
N GLU A 75 -12.84 9.47 0.65
CA GLU A 75 -12.63 10.60 -0.25
C GLU A 75 -11.50 10.29 -1.24
N ILE A 76 -11.73 10.46 -2.55
CA ILE A 76 -10.78 10.00 -3.57
C ILE A 76 -10.34 11.16 -4.46
N VAL A 77 -9.02 11.28 -4.59
CA VAL A 77 -8.34 12.06 -5.64
C VAL A 77 -7.54 11.09 -6.50
N SER A 78 -7.82 11.12 -7.80
CA SER A 78 -7.17 10.26 -8.78
C SER A 78 -6.35 11.09 -9.76
N VAL A 79 -5.07 10.75 -9.90
CA VAL A 79 -4.23 11.21 -11.00
C VAL A 79 -4.74 10.56 -12.28
N SER A 80 -5.04 11.39 -13.27
CA SER A 80 -5.49 10.91 -14.58
C SER A 80 -4.43 10.00 -15.20
N SER A 81 -4.84 8.79 -15.55
CA SER A 81 -3.98 7.80 -16.20
C SER A 81 -4.70 7.18 -17.40
N PRO A 82 -4.02 6.88 -18.52
CA PRO A 82 -4.65 6.19 -19.65
C PRO A 82 -5.01 4.73 -19.34
N ARG A 83 -4.46 4.15 -18.26
CA ARG A 83 -4.65 2.76 -17.84
C ARG A 83 -4.67 2.66 -16.32
N SER A 84 -5.38 1.66 -15.80
CA SER A 84 -5.29 1.28 -14.38
C SER A 84 -4.19 0.23 -14.18
N THR A 85 -3.58 0.22 -12.99
CA THR A 85 -2.58 -0.80 -12.67
C THR A 85 -3.24 -2.16 -12.55
N GLN A 86 -2.70 -3.14 -13.28
CA GLN A 86 -3.15 -4.52 -13.27
C GLN A 86 -2.05 -5.43 -12.78
N ILE A 87 -2.39 -6.40 -11.94
CA ILE A 87 -1.47 -7.45 -11.51
C ILE A 87 -2.06 -8.80 -11.84
N ARG A 88 -1.27 -9.65 -12.50
CA ARG A 88 -1.59 -11.06 -12.70
C ARG A 88 -0.70 -11.92 -11.82
N ASN A 89 -1.31 -12.63 -10.89
CA ASN A 89 -0.64 -13.55 -9.99
C ASN A 89 -0.77 -14.98 -10.52
N LEU A 90 0.35 -15.62 -10.88
CA LEU A 90 0.41 -17.03 -11.24
C LEU A 90 0.98 -17.82 -10.08
N TYR A 91 0.19 -18.75 -9.54
CA TYR A 91 0.63 -19.62 -8.45
C TYR A 91 1.20 -20.91 -9.05
N THR A 92 2.44 -21.22 -8.69
CA THR A 92 3.15 -22.42 -9.15
C THR A 92 3.58 -23.25 -7.95
N THR A 93 4.06 -24.48 -8.19
CA THR A 93 4.66 -25.32 -7.15
C THR A 93 5.91 -24.71 -6.51
N ARG A 94 6.52 -23.70 -7.15
CA ARG A 94 7.71 -22.97 -6.67
C ARG A 94 7.37 -21.60 -6.07
N GLY A 95 6.08 -21.32 -5.85
CA GLY A 95 5.61 -20.04 -5.33
C GLY A 95 4.95 -19.15 -6.38
N ARG A 96 4.76 -17.89 -6.02
CA ARG A 96 4.04 -16.89 -6.81
C ARG A 96 4.96 -16.24 -7.86
N VAL A 97 4.50 -16.18 -9.10
CA VAL A 97 5.10 -15.37 -10.17
C VAL A 97 4.11 -14.26 -10.52
N GLN A 98 4.55 -13.01 -10.47
CA GLN A 98 3.69 -11.86 -10.75
C GLN A 98 4.07 -11.17 -12.05
N TYR A 99 3.06 -10.71 -12.76
CA TYR A 99 3.18 -9.85 -13.93
C TYR A 99 2.37 -8.58 -13.73
N ILE A 100 2.86 -7.46 -14.27
CA ILE A 100 2.18 -6.17 -14.33
C ILE A 100 1.94 -5.86 -15.81
N PRO A 101 0.80 -6.27 -16.39
CA PRO A 101 0.51 -6.04 -17.80
C PRO A 101 0.27 -4.55 -18.11
N GLN A 102 -0.22 -3.80 -17.12
CA GLN A 102 -0.51 -2.38 -17.21
C GLN A 102 -0.17 -1.72 -15.88
N ARG A 103 0.38 -0.50 -15.96
CA ARG A 103 0.74 0.34 -14.82
C ARG A 103 0.16 1.73 -15.04
N ALA A 104 -0.49 2.28 -14.03
CA ALA A 104 -1.00 3.64 -14.05
C ALA A 104 0.12 4.68 -13.90
N ALA A 105 -0.23 5.96 -14.04
CA ALA A 105 0.69 7.08 -13.89
C ALA A 105 1.33 7.14 -12.49
N ASP A 106 2.52 7.73 -12.39
CA ASP A 106 3.18 7.99 -11.12
C ASP A 106 2.42 9.05 -10.32
N ILE A 107 2.55 8.98 -8.98
CA ILE A 107 1.93 9.90 -8.03
C ILE A 107 3.04 10.72 -7.38
N GLY A 108 3.02 12.03 -7.59
CA GLY A 108 4.01 12.96 -7.05
C GLY A 108 3.41 14.05 -6.16
N PRO A 109 4.25 14.90 -5.54
CA PRO A 109 3.78 15.99 -4.67
C PRO A 109 2.82 16.99 -5.33
N SER A 110 2.88 17.15 -6.65
CA SER A 110 1.96 18.01 -7.42
C SER A 110 0.53 17.45 -7.49
N SER A 111 0.37 16.15 -7.26
CA SER A 111 -0.93 15.47 -7.22
C SER A 111 -1.62 15.56 -5.86
N LEU A 112 -0.89 15.96 -4.81
CA LEU A 112 -1.40 16.04 -3.45
C LEU A 112 -2.23 17.32 -3.25
N PRO A 113 -3.52 17.21 -2.90
CA PRO A 113 -4.33 18.38 -2.53
C PRO A 113 -3.70 19.14 -1.35
N ALA A 114 -3.72 20.47 -1.40
CA ALA A 114 -3.14 21.31 -0.36
C ALA A 114 -3.77 21.04 1.01
N ASP A 115 -5.09 20.86 1.05
CA ASP A 115 -5.85 20.62 2.28
C ASP A 115 -5.49 19.29 2.96
N TRP A 116 -5.00 18.30 2.21
CA TRP A 116 -4.63 16.99 2.72
C TRP A 116 -3.22 16.95 3.33
N ARG A 117 -2.42 18.02 3.23
CA ARG A 117 -1.04 18.08 3.78
C ARG A 117 -0.99 17.98 5.31
N ASN A 118 -2.11 18.28 5.97
CA ASN A 118 -2.25 18.19 7.42
C ASN A 118 -3.00 16.93 7.86
N ALA A 119 -3.01 15.86 7.05
CA ALA A 119 -3.56 14.57 7.46
C ALA A 119 -2.89 14.06 8.74
N GLU A 120 -3.66 13.45 9.64
CA GLU A 120 -3.13 12.97 10.93
C GLU A 120 -2.25 11.72 10.77
N ILE A 121 -2.70 10.79 9.93
CA ILE A 121 -2.02 9.52 9.65
C ILE A 121 -1.87 9.37 8.14
N VAL A 122 -0.66 9.03 7.68
CA VAL A 122 -0.37 8.84 6.26
C VAL A 122 0.26 7.47 6.03
N LEU A 123 -0.27 6.69 5.08
CA LEU A 123 0.35 5.47 4.61
C LEU A 123 0.83 5.63 3.16
N LEU A 124 2.14 5.54 2.94
CA LEU A 124 2.72 5.39 1.60
C LEU A 124 2.73 3.89 1.26
N GLY A 125 1.88 3.50 0.31
CA GLY A 125 1.62 2.11 -0.03
C GLY A 125 1.86 1.79 -1.51
N PRO A 126 3.04 2.05 -2.10
CA PRO A 126 3.29 1.72 -3.49
C PRO A 126 3.25 0.21 -3.72
N VAL A 127 2.82 -0.19 -4.91
CA VAL A 127 2.78 -1.60 -5.32
C VAL A 127 3.76 -1.90 -6.47
N THR A 128 4.09 -0.87 -7.24
CA THR A 128 4.81 -0.91 -8.53
C THR A 128 5.85 0.20 -8.67
N GLY A 129 6.27 0.80 -7.55
CA GLY A 129 7.23 1.91 -7.51
C GLY A 129 6.65 3.22 -8.07
N GLU A 130 5.34 3.42 -7.95
CA GLU A 130 4.61 4.56 -8.53
C GLU A 130 4.58 5.82 -7.66
N VAL A 131 4.87 5.68 -6.37
CA VAL A 131 4.81 6.80 -5.42
C VAL A 131 6.16 7.48 -5.46
N ASP A 132 6.21 8.80 -5.61
CA ASP A 132 7.44 9.58 -5.48
C ASP A 132 7.88 9.65 -4.01
N ALA A 133 9.15 9.42 -3.73
CA ALA A 133 9.72 9.48 -2.39
C ALA A 133 9.56 10.87 -1.75
N ALA A 134 9.51 11.93 -2.56
CA ALA A 134 9.31 13.30 -2.09
C ALA A 134 7.96 13.53 -1.39
N LEU A 135 6.97 12.64 -1.60
CA LEU A 135 5.69 12.69 -0.88
C LEU A 135 5.86 12.49 0.63
N ALA A 136 6.86 11.73 1.07
CA ALA A 136 7.08 11.48 2.49
C ALA A 136 7.40 12.77 3.27
N ALA A 137 8.06 13.74 2.62
CA ALA A 137 8.37 15.05 3.22
C ALA A 137 7.18 16.02 3.22
N CYS A 138 6.04 15.68 2.60
CA CYS A 138 4.88 16.57 2.51
C CYS A 138 4.02 16.61 3.78
N PHE A 139 4.31 15.76 4.78
CA PHE A 139 3.45 15.54 5.95
C PHE A 139 4.22 15.71 7.27
N PRO A 140 4.75 16.91 7.58
CA PRO A 140 5.66 17.11 8.71
C PRO A 140 5.04 16.87 10.11
N GLN A 141 3.71 16.81 10.20
CA GLN A 141 2.98 16.61 11.47
C GLN A 141 2.26 15.25 11.54
N ALA A 142 2.31 14.45 10.47
CA ALA A 142 1.57 13.20 10.41
C ALA A 142 2.35 12.05 11.04
N LEU A 143 1.63 11.05 11.55
CA LEU A 143 2.18 9.73 11.77
C LEU A 143 2.32 9.02 10.41
N ILE A 144 3.55 8.84 9.94
CA ILE A 144 3.83 8.28 8.61
C ILE A 144 4.17 6.79 8.70
N GLY A 145 3.36 5.97 8.05
CA GLY A 145 3.62 4.57 7.75
C GLY A 145 4.06 4.36 6.31
N VAL A 146 4.94 3.38 6.07
CA VAL A 146 5.47 3.05 4.75
C VAL A 146 5.41 1.55 4.51
N SER A 147 4.78 1.11 3.41
CA SER A 147 4.95 -0.24 2.88
C SER A 147 6.10 -0.27 1.87
N THR A 148 7.07 -1.16 2.07
CA THR A 148 8.25 -1.25 1.19
C THR A 148 7.98 -2.01 -0.11
N GLN A 149 6.80 -2.62 -0.24
CA GLN A 149 6.45 -3.55 -1.31
C GLN A 149 6.76 -3.02 -2.72
N GLY A 150 6.23 -1.85 -3.10
CA GLY A 150 6.45 -1.28 -4.43
C GLY A 150 7.87 -0.80 -4.67
N TRP A 151 8.60 -0.44 -3.61
CA TRP A 151 9.99 0.01 -3.67
C TRP A 151 10.97 -1.13 -3.88
N LEU A 152 10.63 -2.33 -3.39
CA LEU A 152 11.44 -3.55 -3.52
C LEU A 152 11.07 -4.38 -4.76
N ARG A 153 10.40 -3.78 -5.74
CA ARG A 153 9.99 -4.43 -6.99
C ARG A 153 10.63 -3.77 -8.19
N ARG A 154 11.05 -4.60 -9.14
CA ARG A 154 11.45 -4.21 -10.49
C ARG A 154 10.54 -4.90 -11.50
N ILE A 155 9.97 -4.11 -12.41
CA ILE A 155 9.19 -4.62 -13.52
C ILE A 155 10.13 -4.79 -14.72
N GLY A 156 10.26 -6.02 -15.22
CA GLY A 156 11.04 -6.25 -16.43
C GLY A 156 10.30 -5.83 -17.71
N PRO A 157 11.00 -5.82 -18.85
CA PRO A 157 10.39 -5.52 -20.15
C PRO A 157 9.30 -6.55 -20.55
N ASP A 158 9.35 -7.74 -19.97
CA ASP A 158 8.35 -8.81 -20.10
C ASP A 158 7.13 -8.61 -19.17
N GLY A 159 7.06 -7.48 -18.45
CA GLY A 159 6.05 -7.21 -17.43
C GLY A 159 6.22 -8.05 -16.17
N ARG A 160 7.22 -8.93 -16.09
CA ARG A 160 7.42 -9.80 -14.92
C ARG A 160 8.02 -9.01 -13.77
N VAL A 161 7.44 -9.17 -12.59
CA VAL A 161 7.94 -8.60 -11.35
C VAL A 161 9.11 -9.43 -10.85
N ARG A 162 10.20 -8.75 -10.50
CA ARG A 162 11.41 -9.31 -9.90
C ARG A 162 11.73 -8.52 -8.63
N PRO A 163 12.36 -9.14 -7.62
CA PRO A 163 12.86 -8.40 -6.47
C PRO A 163 13.87 -7.33 -6.91
N LEU A 164 13.73 -6.12 -6.37
CA LEU A 164 14.76 -5.10 -6.41
C LEU A 164 15.63 -5.26 -5.15
N PRO A 165 16.96 -5.41 -5.26
CA PRO A 165 17.83 -5.44 -4.08
C PRO A 165 17.64 -4.17 -3.23
N PRO A 166 17.54 -4.27 -1.90
CA PRO A 166 17.36 -3.13 -1.01
C PRO A 166 18.38 -2.01 -1.23
N ASP A 167 19.64 -2.36 -1.46
CA ASP A 167 20.73 -1.39 -1.73
C ASP A 167 20.55 -0.61 -3.04
N SER A 168 19.68 -1.07 -3.94
CA SER A 168 19.31 -0.36 -5.17
C SER A 168 18.16 0.63 -4.95
N TRP A 169 17.48 0.59 -3.81
CA TRP A 169 16.45 1.56 -3.43
C TRP A 169 17.08 2.65 -2.57
N GLN A 170 16.96 3.90 -3.01
CA GLN A 170 17.28 5.06 -2.18
C GLN A 170 16.20 5.23 -1.11
N ALA A 171 16.34 4.49 0.00
CA ALA A 171 15.33 4.42 1.04
C ALA A 171 15.29 5.68 1.93
N GLU A 172 16.43 6.35 2.13
CA GLU A 172 16.59 7.45 3.09
C GLU A 172 15.55 8.59 2.95
N PRO A 173 15.20 9.09 1.74
CA PRO A 173 14.18 10.12 1.60
C PRO A 173 12.77 9.71 2.06
N VAL A 174 12.50 8.40 2.07
CA VAL A 174 11.23 7.82 2.54
C VAL A 174 11.30 7.44 4.02
N LEU A 175 12.41 6.84 4.45
CA LEU A 175 12.57 6.31 5.80
C LEU A 175 12.77 7.41 6.84
N ARG A 176 13.54 8.46 6.53
CA ARG A 176 13.81 9.55 7.47
C ARG A 176 12.55 10.25 8.02
N PRO A 177 11.54 10.61 7.20
CA PRO A 177 10.29 11.16 7.72
C PRO A 177 9.30 10.09 8.25
N ALA A 178 9.56 8.80 7.99
CA ALA A 178 8.66 7.73 8.40
C ALA A 178 8.79 7.39 9.89
N HIS A 179 7.68 6.99 10.49
CA HIS A 179 7.64 6.50 11.87
C HIS A 179 7.52 4.97 11.89
N ILE A 180 6.82 4.40 10.91
CA ILE A 180 6.53 2.97 10.83
C ILE A 180 6.88 2.44 9.44
N VAL A 181 7.61 1.33 9.38
CA VAL A 181 7.92 0.62 8.14
C VAL A 181 7.37 -0.79 8.18
N PHE A 182 6.68 -1.20 7.12
CA PHE A 182 6.16 -2.53 6.90
C PHE A 182 6.92 -3.19 5.76
N VAL A 183 7.50 -4.34 6.03
CA VAL A 183 8.23 -5.18 5.06
C VAL A 183 7.79 -6.62 5.22
N SER A 184 7.66 -7.36 4.11
CA SER A 184 7.28 -8.77 4.12
C SER A 184 8.45 -9.65 3.70
N ASP A 185 8.43 -10.91 4.09
CA ASP A 185 9.36 -11.93 3.61
C ASP A 185 9.20 -12.25 2.11
N GLU A 186 8.06 -11.92 1.51
CA GLU A 186 7.86 -11.96 0.06
C GLU A 186 8.65 -10.87 -0.67
N ASP A 187 8.76 -9.68 -0.07
CA ASP A 187 9.46 -8.53 -0.67
C ASP A 187 10.96 -8.53 -0.31
N LEU A 188 11.29 -8.98 0.91
CA LEU A 188 12.65 -9.10 1.42
C LEU A 188 12.88 -10.51 2.00
N PRO A 189 13.39 -11.45 1.20
CA PRO A 189 13.58 -12.84 1.65
C PRO A 189 14.41 -12.95 2.93
N SER A 190 13.99 -13.84 3.82
CA SER A 190 14.61 -14.02 5.15
C SER A 190 16.12 -14.26 5.12
N SER A 191 16.67 -14.84 4.04
CA SER A 191 18.12 -15.04 3.85
C SER A 191 18.93 -13.75 3.74
N HIS A 192 18.29 -12.65 3.35
CA HIS A 192 18.92 -11.33 3.18
C HIS A 192 18.35 -10.27 4.12
N ALA A 193 17.30 -10.60 4.88
CA ALA A 193 16.53 -9.62 5.65
C ALA A 193 17.34 -8.99 6.79
N LYS A 194 18.04 -9.79 7.60
CA LYS A 194 18.67 -9.30 8.85
C LYS A 194 19.47 -8.00 8.72
N PRO A 195 20.48 -7.87 7.83
CA PRO A 195 21.27 -6.63 7.75
C PRO A 195 20.41 -5.43 7.37
N VAL A 196 19.45 -5.61 6.46
CA VAL A 196 18.54 -4.56 5.98
C VAL A 196 17.57 -4.14 7.09
N LEU A 197 17.02 -5.10 7.85
CA LEU A 197 16.14 -4.81 8.99
C LEU A 197 16.89 -4.08 10.11
N ASP A 198 18.12 -4.51 10.42
CA ASP A 198 18.97 -3.87 11.42
C ASP A 198 19.34 -2.44 11.01
N GLU A 199 19.56 -2.19 9.72
CA GLU A 199 19.78 -0.86 9.16
C GLU A 199 18.53 0.01 9.25
N TRP A 200 17.43 -0.39 8.61
CA TRP A 200 16.22 0.43 8.51
C TRP A 200 15.57 0.70 9.88
N SER A 201 15.67 -0.21 10.84
CA SER A 201 15.15 0.00 12.19
C SER A 201 15.87 1.10 12.98
N ARG A 202 16.99 1.64 12.49
CA ARG A 202 17.65 2.83 13.05
C ARG A 202 17.04 4.14 12.54
N HIS A 203 16.29 4.10 11.44
CA HIS A 203 15.69 5.28 10.81
C HIS A 203 14.24 5.50 11.24
N VAL A 204 13.58 4.49 11.82
CA VAL A 204 12.16 4.54 12.17
C VAL A 204 11.90 4.05 13.60
N ASP A 205 10.82 4.53 14.21
CA ASP A 205 10.42 4.10 15.55
C ASP A 205 9.98 2.64 15.56
N VAL A 206 9.23 2.20 14.55
CA VAL A 206 8.71 0.84 14.46
C VAL A 206 9.00 0.24 13.08
N LEU A 207 9.63 -0.93 13.07
CA LEU A 207 9.73 -1.78 11.89
C LEU A 207 8.91 -3.05 12.13
N VAL A 208 8.06 -3.39 11.17
CA VAL A 208 7.24 -4.60 11.18
C VAL A 208 7.65 -5.49 10.00
N TYR A 209 8.21 -6.66 10.31
CA TYR A 209 8.58 -7.68 9.34
C TYR A 209 7.58 -8.85 9.36
N THR A 210 6.75 -8.97 8.33
CA THR A 210 5.73 -10.02 8.24
C THR A 210 6.27 -11.27 7.55
N ARG A 211 5.83 -12.44 8.02
CA ARG A 211 6.27 -13.77 7.55
C ARG A 211 5.09 -14.67 7.18
N GLY A 212 4.12 -14.09 6.46
CA GLY A 212 2.86 -14.77 6.10
C GLY A 212 2.18 -15.42 7.32
N GLU A 213 1.95 -16.73 7.26
CA GLU A 213 1.34 -17.52 8.34
C GLU A 213 2.20 -17.66 9.60
N HIS A 214 3.50 -17.35 9.51
CA HIS A 214 4.44 -17.41 10.64
C HIS A 214 4.39 -16.15 11.52
N GLY A 215 3.46 -15.22 11.26
CA GLY A 215 3.24 -14.01 12.05
C GLY A 215 4.14 -12.85 11.65
N ALA A 216 4.56 -12.03 12.61
CA ALA A 216 5.39 -10.85 12.36
C ALA A 216 6.44 -10.67 13.45
N GLN A 217 7.59 -10.10 13.08
CA GLN A 217 8.60 -9.58 14.01
C GLN A 217 8.44 -8.07 14.08
N ILE A 218 8.51 -7.52 15.30
CA ILE A 218 8.43 -6.08 15.52
C ILE A 218 9.75 -5.61 16.11
N CYS A 219 10.35 -4.61 15.50
CA CYS A 219 11.50 -3.89 16.05
C CYS A 219 11.04 -2.50 16.46
N HIS A 220 11.25 -2.13 17.71
CA HIS A 220 10.94 -0.79 18.20
C HIS A 220 12.24 -0.11 18.62
N ARG A 221 12.58 1.00 17.95
CA ARG A 221 13.81 1.79 18.16
C ARG A 221 15.08 0.93 18.19
N GLY A 222 15.23 0.06 17.21
CA GLY A 222 16.36 -0.87 17.09
C GLY A 222 16.32 -2.09 18.02
N VAL A 223 15.34 -2.19 18.93
CA VAL A 223 15.16 -3.36 19.79
C VAL A 223 14.13 -4.31 19.20
N SER A 224 14.59 -5.49 18.76
CA SER A 224 13.72 -6.52 18.22
C SER A 224 13.04 -7.33 19.31
N SER A 225 11.71 -7.45 19.23
CA SER A 225 10.95 -8.47 19.95
C SER A 225 10.35 -9.46 18.95
N CYS A 226 10.57 -10.76 19.22
CA CYS A 226 9.94 -11.82 18.44
C CYS A 226 8.67 -12.24 19.17
N GLY A 227 7.52 -11.83 18.65
CA GLY A 227 6.21 -12.29 19.09
C GLY A 227 5.59 -13.18 18.02
N LYS A 228 4.95 -14.29 18.40
CA LYS A 228 3.87 -14.81 17.57
C LYS A 228 2.73 -13.80 17.71
N VAL A 229 2.41 -13.08 16.63
CA VAL A 229 1.12 -12.38 16.56
C VAL A 229 0.06 -13.49 16.46
N CYS A 230 -0.42 -13.93 17.62
CA CYS A 230 -1.36 -15.02 17.75
C CYS A 230 -2.76 -14.47 17.45
N GLY A 231 -3.22 -14.62 16.21
CA GLY A 231 -4.58 -14.29 15.80
C GLY A 231 -4.78 -12.85 15.33
N ILE A 232 -4.98 -12.71 14.03
CA ILE A 232 -5.89 -11.69 13.49
C ILE A 232 -7.27 -12.14 13.99
N GLN A 233 -7.77 -11.53 15.06
CA GLN A 233 -9.13 -11.80 15.52
C GLN A 233 -10.09 -11.16 14.51
N LEU A 234 -10.47 -11.97 13.52
CA LEU A 234 -11.62 -11.74 12.66
C LEU A 234 -12.81 -11.50 13.59
N CYS A 235 -13.19 -10.23 13.79
CA CYS A 235 -14.52 -9.93 14.30
C CYS A 235 -15.48 -10.52 13.26
N GLN A 236 -16.17 -11.61 13.63
CA GLN A 236 -17.06 -12.38 12.76
C GLN A 236 -18.20 -11.52 12.18
N SER A 237 -18.43 -10.31 12.68
CA SER A 237 -19.39 -9.36 12.13
C SER A 237 -18.96 -8.70 10.82
N CYS A 238 -17.68 -8.80 10.40
CA CYS A 238 -17.18 -8.09 9.21
C CYS A 238 -17.02 -8.96 7.94
N LEU A 239 -17.30 -10.27 7.97
CA LEU A 239 -17.19 -11.15 6.80
C LEU A 239 -18.51 -11.83 6.43
N GLY A 240 -19.35 -11.09 5.72
CA GLY A 240 -20.44 -11.67 4.94
C GLY A 240 -20.04 -12.22 3.56
N ALA A 241 -18.86 -11.89 3.00
CA ALA A 241 -18.63 -12.17 1.57
C ALA A 241 -17.17 -12.26 1.06
N TYR A 242 -16.17 -12.65 1.87
CA TYR A 242 -14.80 -12.75 1.34
C TYR A 242 -14.04 -13.97 1.87
N ARG A 243 -14.35 -15.15 1.30
CA ARG A 243 -13.52 -16.36 1.45
C ARG A 243 -12.57 -16.47 0.26
N SER A 244 -11.29 -16.72 0.56
CA SER A 244 -10.15 -16.97 -0.35
C SER A 244 -9.35 -15.75 -0.85
N SER A 245 -8.53 -15.18 0.03
CA SER A 245 -7.19 -14.72 -0.35
C SER A 245 -6.33 -14.59 0.91
N SER A 246 -5.22 -15.33 0.96
CA SER A 246 -4.20 -15.27 2.01
C SER A 246 -3.45 -13.94 1.95
N ARG A 247 -4.00 -12.87 2.54
CA ARG A 247 -3.30 -11.61 2.76
C ARG A 247 -3.63 -11.09 4.16
N SER A 248 -2.60 -10.95 4.98
CA SER A 248 -2.69 -10.58 6.39
C SER A 248 -2.86 -9.06 6.53
N VAL A 249 -3.92 -8.63 7.20
CA VAL A 249 -4.11 -7.26 7.68
C VAL A 249 -3.57 -7.20 9.11
N ILE A 250 -2.67 -6.26 9.41
CA ILE A 250 -2.07 -6.09 10.73
C ILE A 250 -2.96 -5.16 11.55
N THR A 251 -3.62 -5.69 12.57
CA THR A 251 -4.25 -4.90 13.62
C THR A 251 -3.39 -5.02 14.87
N LEU A 252 -2.80 -3.91 15.34
CA LEU A 252 -2.04 -3.88 16.59
C LEU A 252 -3.00 -3.54 17.74
N THR A 253 -3.46 -4.55 18.47
CA THR A 253 -4.08 -4.34 19.79
C THR A 253 -3.03 -4.52 20.88
N ARG A 254 -2.89 -3.53 21.78
CA ARG A 254 -2.14 -3.69 23.04
C ARG A 254 -2.81 -4.80 23.86
N CYS A 255 -2.02 -5.75 24.36
CA CYS A 255 -2.38 -6.52 25.55
C CYS A 255 -2.20 -5.65 26.80
#